data_AF-A0A140KAE3-F1
#
_entry.id   AF-A0A140KAE3-F1
#
_cell.length_a   1.000
_cell.length_b   1.000
_cell.length_c   1.000
_cell.angle_alpha   90.00
_cell.angle_beta   90.00
_cell.angle_gamma   90.00
#
_symmetry.space_group_name_H-M   'P 1'
#
loop_
_entity.id
_entity.type
_entity.pdbx_description
1 polymer ?
#
loop_
_entity_poly.entity_id
_entity_poly.type
_entity_poly.pdbx_seq_one_letter_code
_entity_poly.pdbx_strand_id
1 'polypeptide(L)'
;MDYQLAWQSFYQEINRADEDINLAKASLYYAQAEYPSLNIEDYLNKLDTIAEEIQARLPQRRYPLKVINTINNYIFDDLKFKGNQQDYYNPANSFLNEVIDCRTGIPISLSVLYLEIAKRIDFPMVGIGMPGHFLIRPEFEEAGIFIDVFNQGEILFQQDCAERLRQLYPQPIKLEPRFLAAVSSRQILARMLTNLKYIYLNRKQYSKVLAVIDGILMLFPDHPNELRDRGLLYYELDQWDKACLDLEYYLAMLPNAEDADMIRLLLAKIR
;
A
#
# COMPACT_ATOMS: atom_id res chain seq x y z
N MET A 1 1.90 24.58 -6.39
CA MET A 1 0.48 24.68 -6.00
C MET A 1 -0.16 23.29 -6.07
N ASP A 2 0.02 22.57 -7.18
CA ASP A 2 -0.58 21.24 -7.41
C ASP A 2 -0.10 20.14 -6.43
N TYR A 3 1.18 20.11 -6.07
CA TYR A 3 1.72 19.14 -5.12
C TYR A 3 1.05 19.21 -3.73
N GLN A 4 0.76 20.42 -3.23
CA GLN A 4 0.08 20.59 -1.94
C GLN A 4 -1.41 20.20 -2.03
N LEU A 5 -2.04 20.46 -3.19
CA LEU A 5 -3.43 20.09 -3.42
C LEU A 5 -3.64 18.58 -3.46
N ALA A 6 -2.69 17.83 -4.04
CA ALA A 6 -2.70 16.37 -4.07
C ALA A 6 -2.71 15.77 -2.64
N TRP A 7 -1.78 16.20 -1.79
CA TRP A 7 -1.71 15.75 -0.39
C TRP A 7 -2.89 16.24 0.46
N GLN A 8 -3.43 17.42 0.18
CA GLN A 8 -4.66 17.89 0.83
C GLN A 8 -5.86 17.01 0.48
N SER A 9 -6.01 16.63 -0.79
CA SER A 9 -7.09 15.76 -1.24
C SER A 9 -6.94 14.34 -0.68
N PHE A 10 -5.70 13.84 -0.63
CA PHE A 10 -5.36 12.60 0.07
C PHE A 10 -5.79 12.66 1.53
N TYR A 11 -5.38 13.70 2.27
CA TYR A 11 -5.72 13.90 3.67
C TYR A 11 -7.24 13.94 3.90
N GLN A 12 -7.98 14.68 3.07
CA GLN A 12 -9.45 14.73 3.17
C GLN A 12 -10.10 13.35 3.00
N GLU A 13 -9.59 12.53 2.08
CA GLU A 13 -10.13 11.19 1.84
C GLU A 13 -9.82 10.22 2.99
N ILE A 14 -8.61 10.26 3.55
CA ILE A 14 -8.21 9.37 4.66
C ILE A 14 -8.73 9.82 6.02
N ASN A 15 -9.34 11.01 6.13
CA ASN A 15 -9.94 11.52 7.36
C ASN A 15 -11.41 11.05 7.57
N ARG A 16 -11.85 10.03 6.83
CA ARG A 16 -13.15 9.34 6.97
C ARG A 16 -13.04 8.14 7.93
N ALA A 17 -14.14 7.47 8.28
CA ALA A 17 -14.03 6.15 8.90
C ALA A 17 -13.28 5.19 7.95
N ASP A 18 -12.54 4.20 8.49
CA ASP A 18 -11.66 3.34 7.66
C ASP A 18 -12.41 2.56 6.57
N GLU A 19 -13.64 2.13 6.88
CA GLU A 19 -14.58 1.46 5.97
C GLU A 19 -15.10 2.38 4.85
N ASP A 20 -15.13 3.69 5.09
CA ASP A 20 -15.58 4.71 4.16
C ASP A 20 -14.46 5.28 3.27
N ILE A 21 -13.20 4.91 3.54
CA ILE A 21 -12.07 5.32 2.70
C ILE A 21 -12.20 4.66 1.33
N ASN A 22 -12.21 5.47 0.28
CA ASN A 22 -12.08 4.97 -1.08
C ASN A 22 -10.58 4.75 -1.40
N LEU A 23 -10.15 3.49 -1.41
CA LEU A 23 -8.74 3.14 -1.61
C LEU A 23 -8.23 3.57 -3.00
N ALA A 24 -9.05 3.46 -4.04
CA ALA A 24 -8.67 3.93 -5.38
C ALA A 24 -8.42 5.44 -5.38
N LYS A 25 -9.35 6.23 -4.85
CA LYS A 25 -9.22 7.70 -4.77
C LYS A 25 -8.00 8.11 -3.96
N ALA A 26 -7.85 7.57 -2.74
CA ALA A 26 -6.70 7.86 -1.90
C ALA A 26 -5.37 7.47 -2.61
N SER A 27 -5.35 6.34 -3.31
CA SER A 27 -4.16 5.92 -4.06
C SER A 27 -3.82 6.85 -5.23
N LEU A 28 -4.84 7.33 -5.95
CA LEU A 28 -4.66 8.26 -7.06
C LEU A 28 -4.30 9.67 -6.57
N TYR A 29 -4.81 10.12 -5.42
CA TYR A 29 -4.45 11.43 -4.86
C TYR A 29 -2.98 11.54 -4.52
N TYR A 30 -2.38 10.56 -3.82
CA TYR A 30 -0.93 10.64 -3.59
C TYR A 30 -0.13 10.42 -4.89
N ALA A 31 -0.67 9.67 -5.87
CA ALA A 31 -0.04 9.55 -7.18
C ALA A 31 0.01 10.89 -7.93
N GLN A 32 -1.00 11.75 -7.76
CA GLN A 32 -1.02 13.10 -8.36
C GLN A 32 0.12 14.00 -7.85
N ALA A 33 0.71 13.70 -6.69
CA ALA A 33 1.90 14.39 -6.21
C ALA A 33 3.14 14.08 -7.08
N GLU A 34 3.21 12.89 -7.69
CA GLU A 34 4.25 12.49 -8.66
C GLU A 34 3.84 12.84 -10.11
N TYR A 35 2.55 12.76 -10.42
CA TYR A 35 1.97 13.02 -11.74
C TYR A 35 0.94 14.17 -11.67
N PRO A 36 1.37 15.44 -11.68
CA PRO A 36 0.46 16.57 -11.46
C PRO A 36 -0.67 16.71 -12.49
N SER A 37 -0.46 16.22 -13.71
CA SER A 37 -1.47 16.21 -14.77
C SER A 37 -2.45 15.03 -14.71
N LEU A 38 -2.33 14.17 -13.69
CA LEU A 38 -3.20 13.02 -13.49
C LEU A 38 -4.64 13.47 -13.26
N ASN A 39 -5.55 13.01 -14.12
CA ASN A 39 -6.99 13.17 -13.93
C ASN A 39 -7.55 11.95 -13.16
N ILE A 40 -7.92 12.16 -11.91
CA ILE A 40 -8.39 11.11 -11.01
C ILE A 40 -9.64 10.41 -11.56
N GLU A 41 -10.60 11.16 -12.09
CA GLU A 41 -11.88 10.62 -12.56
C GLU A 41 -11.70 9.69 -13.77
N ASP A 42 -10.71 9.93 -14.63
CA ASP A 42 -10.42 9.05 -15.77
C ASP A 42 -10.02 7.64 -15.30
N TYR A 43 -9.25 7.53 -14.22
CA TYR A 43 -8.83 6.22 -13.69
C TYR A 43 -9.93 5.55 -12.87
N LEU A 44 -10.78 6.31 -12.19
CA LEU A 44 -11.97 5.74 -11.56
C LEU A 44 -12.93 5.16 -12.61
N ASN A 45 -13.18 5.89 -13.69
CA ASN A 45 -13.99 5.42 -14.82
C ASN A 45 -13.39 4.18 -15.49
N LYS A 46 -12.05 4.07 -15.57
CA LYS A 46 -11.39 2.83 -16.04
C LYS A 46 -11.70 1.65 -15.12
N LEU A 47 -11.68 1.83 -13.79
CA LEU A 47 -12.06 0.78 -12.84
C LEU A 47 -13.54 0.40 -12.97
N ASP A 48 -14.42 1.38 -13.16
CA ASP A 48 -15.85 1.16 -13.38
C ASP A 48 -16.08 0.36 -14.67
N THR A 49 -15.40 0.74 -15.77
CA THR A 49 -15.47 0.02 -17.05
C THR A 49 -15.04 -1.45 -16.90
N ILE A 50 -13.91 -1.70 -16.24
CA ILE A 50 -13.43 -3.08 -16.00
C ILE A 50 -14.45 -3.86 -15.14
N ALA A 51 -15.03 -3.23 -14.13
CA ALA A 51 -16.03 -3.84 -13.27
C ALA A 51 -17.33 -4.17 -14.03
N GLU A 52 -17.82 -3.26 -14.87
CA GLU A 52 -19.00 -3.48 -15.73
C GLU A 52 -18.78 -4.66 -16.70
N GLU A 53 -17.59 -4.74 -17.29
CA GLU A 53 -17.21 -5.83 -18.18
C GLU A 53 -17.16 -7.18 -17.43
N ILE A 54 -16.64 -7.21 -16.20
CA ILE A 54 -16.68 -8.40 -15.35
C ILE A 54 -18.12 -8.75 -14.97
N GLN A 55 -18.92 -7.77 -14.57
CA GLN A 55 -20.32 -7.94 -14.16
C GLN A 55 -21.13 -8.62 -15.27
N ALA A 56 -20.93 -8.21 -16.53
CA ALA A 56 -21.59 -8.80 -17.70
C ALA A 56 -21.20 -10.28 -17.95
N ARG A 57 -20.03 -10.71 -17.46
CA ARG A 57 -19.51 -12.09 -17.58
C ARG A 57 -19.87 -12.96 -16.36
N LEU A 58 -20.38 -12.37 -15.27
CA LEU A 58 -20.68 -13.12 -14.06
C LEU A 58 -21.79 -14.16 -14.30
N PRO A 59 -21.66 -15.35 -13.68
CA PRO A 59 -22.70 -16.37 -13.75
C PRO A 59 -23.97 -15.90 -13.00
N GLN A 60 -25.14 -16.38 -13.45
CA GLN A 60 -26.42 -16.12 -12.77
C GLN A 60 -26.39 -16.52 -11.29
N ARG A 61 -25.70 -17.63 -10.94
CA ARG A 61 -25.42 -18.02 -9.55
C ARG A 61 -24.00 -17.64 -9.16
N ARG A 62 -23.88 -16.64 -8.29
CA ARG A 62 -22.61 -16.11 -7.78
C ARG A 62 -22.12 -16.95 -6.61
N TYR A 63 -21.23 -17.90 -6.90
CA TYR A 63 -20.44 -18.58 -5.88
C TYR A 63 -19.06 -17.92 -5.80
N PRO A 64 -18.47 -17.73 -4.60
CA PRO A 64 -17.20 -17.00 -4.44
C PRO A 64 -16.11 -17.42 -5.42
N LEU A 65 -15.84 -18.72 -5.55
CA LEU A 65 -14.83 -19.25 -6.48
C LEU A 65 -15.13 -18.96 -7.96
N LYS A 66 -16.41 -18.96 -8.35
CA LYS A 66 -16.79 -18.61 -9.74
C LYS A 66 -16.62 -17.12 -10.01
N VAL A 67 -16.93 -16.28 -9.02
CA VAL A 67 -16.72 -14.82 -9.11
C VAL A 67 -15.22 -14.54 -9.23
N ILE A 68 -14.40 -15.08 -8.32
CA ILE A 68 -12.93 -14.96 -8.35
C ILE A 68 -12.38 -15.44 -9.69
N ASN A 69 -12.81 -16.61 -10.19
CA ASN A 69 -12.35 -17.12 -11.47
C ASN A 69 -12.74 -16.19 -12.64
N THR A 70 -13.92 -15.58 -12.60
CA THR A 70 -14.36 -14.63 -13.63
C THR A 70 -13.50 -13.36 -13.61
N ILE A 71 -13.22 -12.82 -12.41
CA ILE A 71 -12.33 -11.68 -12.23
C ILE A 71 -10.92 -12.02 -12.72
N ASN A 72 -10.37 -13.17 -12.30
CA ASN A 72 -9.02 -13.62 -12.67
C ASN A 72 -8.86 -13.76 -14.18
N ASN A 73 -9.78 -14.46 -14.84
CA ASN A 73 -9.76 -14.62 -16.29
C ASN A 73 -9.77 -13.25 -16.98
N TYR A 74 -10.61 -12.32 -16.52
CA TYR A 74 -10.67 -11.00 -17.14
C TYR A 74 -9.41 -10.17 -16.91
N ILE A 75 -8.94 -10.07 -15.67
CA ILE A 75 -7.78 -9.25 -15.30
C ILE A 75 -6.48 -9.82 -15.89
N PHE A 76 -6.26 -11.13 -15.79
CA PHE A 76 -4.98 -11.75 -16.15
C PHE A 76 -4.96 -12.32 -17.57
N ASP A 77 -6.06 -12.89 -18.06
CA ASP A 77 -6.09 -13.46 -19.41
C ASP A 77 -6.52 -12.45 -20.47
N ASP A 78 -7.56 -11.66 -20.24
CA ASP A 78 -8.03 -10.70 -21.25
C ASP A 78 -7.19 -9.41 -21.20
N LEU A 79 -7.09 -8.80 -20.02
CA LEU A 79 -6.38 -7.53 -19.85
C LEU A 79 -4.87 -7.71 -19.70
N LYS A 80 -4.35 -8.90 -19.40
CA LYS A 80 -2.91 -9.18 -19.27
C LYS A 80 -2.20 -8.43 -18.14
N PHE A 81 -2.90 -8.14 -17.04
CA PHE A 81 -2.22 -7.67 -15.84
C PHE A 81 -1.24 -8.72 -15.33
N LYS A 82 -0.10 -8.29 -14.77
CA LYS A 82 0.89 -9.22 -14.22
C LYS A 82 1.78 -8.58 -13.15
N GLY A 83 2.32 -9.41 -12.26
CA GLY A 83 3.39 -9.02 -11.36
C GLY A 83 4.67 -8.65 -12.10
N ASN A 84 5.28 -7.52 -11.75
CA ASN A 84 6.56 -7.10 -12.32
C ASN A 84 7.73 -7.75 -11.55
N GLN A 85 8.12 -8.95 -11.97
CA GLN A 85 9.27 -9.65 -11.38
C GLN A 85 10.62 -9.13 -11.88
N GLN A 86 10.67 -8.56 -13.10
CA GLN A 86 11.91 -8.14 -13.74
C GLN A 86 12.43 -6.81 -13.20
N ASP A 87 11.52 -5.86 -12.95
CA ASP A 87 11.82 -4.53 -12.43
C ASP A 87 10.93 -4.23 -11.21
N TYR A 88 11.01 -5.12 -10.21
CA TYR A 88 10.14 -5.09 -9.03
C TYR A 88 10.17 -3.74 -8.28
N TYR A 89 11.38 -3.17 -8.15
CA TYR A 89 11.61 -1.90 -7.42
C TYR A 89 11.46 -0.64 -8.30
N ASN A 90 10.74 -0.74 -9.42
CA ASN A 90 10.28 0.43 -10.15
C ASN A 90 9.18 1.17 -9.35
N PRO A 91 9.33 2.48 -9.04
CA PRO A 91 8.28 3.26 -8.38
C PRO A 91 6.92 3.18 -9.08
N ALA A 92 6.91 3.11 -10.42
CA ALA A 92 5.68 3.03 -11.22
C ALA A 92 4.81 1.83 -10.80
N ASN A 93 5.41 0.71 -10.37
CA ASN A 93 4.64 -0.44 -9.90
C ASN A 93 3.81 -0.15 -8.63
N SER A 94 4.08 0.93 -7.90
CA SER A 94 3.40 1.28 -6.65
C SER A 94 2.33 2.37 -6.83
N PHE A 95 2.22 3.00 -8.01
CA PHE A 95 1.21 4.01 -8.29
C PHE A 95 0.03 3.42 -9.06
N LEU A 96 -1.20 3.61 -8.58
CA LEU A 96 -2.37 2.95 -9.15
C LEU A 96 -2.62 3.34 -10.62
N ASN A 97 -2.36 4.60 -11.00
CA ASN A 97 -2.49 5.05 -12.39
C ASN A 97 -1.53 4.28 -13.33
N GLU A 98 -0.26 4.17 -12.93
CA GLU A 98 0.75 3.45 -13.70
C GLU A 98 0.45 1.95 -13.76
N VAL A 99 -0.05 1.36 -12.66
CA VAL A 99 -0.45 -0.06 -12.64
C VAL A 99 -1.59 -0.30 -13.63
N ILE A 100 -2.58 0.59 -13.70
CA ILE A 100 -3.69 0.48 -14.66
C ILE A 100 -3.21 0.62 -16.10
N ASP A 101 -2.33 1.58 -16.38
CA ASP A 101 -1.88 1.87 -17.76
C ASP A 101 -0.85 0.85 -18.27
N CYS A 102 0.15 0.54 -17.46
CA CYS A 102 1.21 -0.43 -17.81
C CYS A 102 0.77 -1.88 -17.61
N ARG A 103 -0.33 -2.11 -16.88
CA ARG A 103 -0.83 -3.44 -16.49
C ARG A 103 0.20 -4.28 -15.74
N THR A 104 1.08 -3.62 -15.02
CA THR A 104 2.13 -4.24 -14.22
C THR A 104 2.19 -3.61 -12.85
N GLY A 105 2.36 -4.43 -11.81
CA GLY A 105 2.46 -3.93 -10.44
C GLY A 105 3.21 -4.87 -9.50
N ILE A 106 3.19 -4.52 -8.22
CA ILE A 106 3.69 -5.33 -7.11
C ILE A 106 2.50 -5.94 -6.34
N PRO A 107 2.71 -6.88 -5.40
CA PRO A 107 1.60 -7.60 -4.78
C PRO A 107 0.50 -6.70 -4.22
N ILE A 108 0.86 -5.64 -3.49
CA ILE A 108 -0.12 -4.75 -2.87
C ILE A 108 -0.87 -3.88 -3.88
N SER A 109 -0.22 -3.37 -4.93
CA SER A 109 -0.86 -2.45 -5.86
C SER A 109 -1.80 -3.17 -6.83
N LEU A 110 -1.42 -4.37 -7.30
CA LEU A 110 -2.34 -5.25 -8.02
C LEU A 110 -3.51 -5.69 -7.12
N SER A 111 -3.25 -5.93 -5.83
CA SER A 111 -4.32 -6.26 -4.89
C SER A 111 -5.31 -5.11 -4.70
N VAL A 112 -4.85 -3.86 -4.61
CA VAL A 112 -5.74 -2.68 -4.55
C VAL A 112 -6.61 -2.58 -5.80
N LEU A 113 -6.04 -2.77 -6.99
CA LEU A 113 -6.81 -2.85 -8.24
C LEU A 113 -7.94 -3.90 -8.13
N TYR A 114 -7.59 -5.11 -7.67
CA TYR A 114 -8.55 -6.21 -7.54
C TYR A 114 -9.64 -5.91 -6.51
N LEU A 115 -9.28 -5.42 -5.31
CA LEU A 115 -10.21 -5.06 -4.24
C LEU A 115 -11.22 -4.01 -4.72
N GLU A 116 -10.73 -3.01 -5.45
CA GLU A 116 -11.55 -1.91 -5.99
C GLU A 116 -12.52 -2.36 -7.09
N ILE A 117 -12.10 -3.30 -7.93
CA ILE A 117 -12.98 -3.96 -8.92
C ILE A 117 -14.02 -4.83 -8.20
N ALA A 118 -13.59 -5.65 -7.24
CA ALA A 118 -14.46 -6.56 -6.51
C ALA A 118 -15.56 -5.80 -5.73
N LYS A 119 -15.21 -4.64 -5.15
CA LYS A 119 -16.15 -3.72 -4.50
C LYS A 119 -17.24 -3.22 -5.47
N ARG A 120 -16.88 -2.88 -6.70
CA ARG A 120 -17.81 -2.34 -7.72
C ARG A 120 -18.82 -3.37 -8.25
N ILE A 121 -18.53 -4.66 -8.13
CA ILE A 121 -19.41 -5.76 -8.54
C ILE A 121 -20.18 -6.39 -7.37
N ASP A 122 -20.21 -5.71 -6.21
CA ASP A 122 -20.83 -6.17 -4.96
C ASP A 122 -20.27 -7.51 -4.46
N PHE A 123 -18.96 -7.73 -4.61
CA PHE A 123 -18.24 -8.89 -4.07
C PHE A 123 -17.13 -8.42 -3.12
N PRO A 124 -17.47 -8.05 -1.87
CA PRO A 124 -16.49 -7.48 -0.96
C PRO A 124 -15.37 -8.45 -0.63
N MET A 125 -14.16 -7.91 -0.65
CA MET A 125 -12.92 -8.61 -0.36
C MET A 125 -12.07 -7.72 0.56
N VAL A 126 -11.19 -8.35 1.33
CA VAL A 126 -10.29 -7.67 2.26
C VAL A 126 -8.84 -7.98 1.94
N GLY A 127 -7.96 -7.00 2.20
CA GLY A 127 -6.52 -7.17 2.09
C GLY A 127 -5.93 -7.91 3.28
N ILE A 128 -4.84 -8.65 3.05
CA ILE A 128 -4.15 -9.46 4.04
C ILE A 128 -2.66 -9.12 4.02
N GLY A 129 -2.21 -8.53 5.13
CA GLY A 129 -0.87 -8.00 5.28
C GLY A 129 0.19 -9.03 5.67
N MET A 130 0.31 -10.14 4.94
CA MET A 130 1.30 -11.18 5.24
C MET A 130 2.75 -10.62 5.23
N PRO A 131 3.65 -11.10 6.10
CA PRO A 131 5.06 -10.69 6.02
C PRO A 131 5.68 -11.04 4.67
N GLY A 132 6.37 -10.07 4.06
CA GLY A 132 7.04 -10.22 2.77
C GLY A 132 6.14 -10.35 1.54
N HIS A 133 4.81 -10.43 1.69
CA HIS A 133 3.87 -10.56 0.56
C HIS A 133 2.50 -9.93 0.86
N PHE A 134 1.66 -9.69 -0.14
CA PHE A 134 0.31 -9.17 0.09
C PHE A 134 -0.71 -10.06 -0.61
N LEU A 135 -1.78 -10.41 0.10
CA LEU A 135 -2.83 -11.29 -0.39
C LEU A 135 -4.19 -10.61 -0.20
N ILE A 136 -5.21 -11.15 -0.83
CA ILE A 136 -6.60 -10.76 -0.58
C ILE A 136 -7.44 -12.00 -0.27
N ARG A 137 -8.61 -11.81 0.32
CA ARG A 137 -9.61 -12.89 0.47
C ARG A 137 -11.02 -12.32 0.44
N PRO A 138 -12.04 -13.13 0.13
CA PRO A 138 -13.42 -12.74 0.33
C PRO A 138 -13.72 -12.33 1.77
N GLU A 139 -14.58 -11.34 1.93
CA GLU A 139 -14.99 -10.81 3.23
C GLU A 139 -16.12 -11.66 3.84
N PHE A 140 -15.80 -12.90 4.23
CA PHE A 140 -16.66 -13.73 5.06
C PHE A 140 -15.84 -14.65 5.96
N GLU A 141 -16.43 -15.05 7.09
CA GLU A 141 -15.74 -15.66 8.24
C GLU A 141 -15.07 -17.00 7.89
N GLU A 142 -15.64 -17.77 6.96
CA GLU A 142 -15.18 -19.12 6.58
C GLU A 142 -14.54 -19.20 5.19
N ALA A 143 -14.00 -18.09 4.65
CA ALA A 143 -13.44 -18.09 3.29
C ALA A 143 -12.41 -19.20 3.08
N GLY A 144 -11.53 -19.44 4.06
CA GLY A 144 -10.53 -20.52 4.03
C GLY A 144 -9.49 -20.44 2.90
N ILE A 145 -9.65 -19.47 2.00
CA ILE A 145 -8.85 -19.24 0.81
C ILE A 145 -8.29 -17.82 0.81
N PHE A 146 -7.13 -17.69 0.21
CA PHE A 146 -6.45 -16.45 -0.08
C PHE A 146 -6.17 -16.40 -1.58
N ILE A 147 -6.06 -15.19 -2.12
CA ILE A 147 -5.79 -14.97 -3.53
C ILE A 147 -4.49 -14.19 -3.62
N ASP A 148 -3.54 -14.73 -4.37
CA ASP A 148 -2.31 -14.05 -4.72
C ASP A 148 -2.44 -13.36 -6.07
N VAL A 149 -2.78 -12.08 -6.02
CA VAL A 149 -2.99 -11.24 -7.20
C VAL A 149 -1.68 -11.04 -7.98
N PHE A 150 -0.52 -11.09 -7.33
CA PHE A 150 0.78 -10.98 -8.00
C PHE A 150 1.06 -12.19 -8.89
N ASN A 151 0.65 -13.38 -8.44
CA ASN A 151 0.77 -14.63 -9.17
C ASN A 151 -0.53 -14.98 -9.91
N GLN A 152 -1.09 -13.99 -10.61
CA GLN A 152 -2.24 -14.15 -11.52
C GLN A 152 -3.50 -14.73 -10.86
N GLY A 153 -3.72 -14.37 -9.60
CA GLY A 153 -4.91 -14.77 -8.86
C GLY A 153 -4.88 -16.21 -8.36
N GLU A 154 -3.69 -16.79 -8.20
CA GLU A 154 -3.50 -18.11 -7.60
C GLU A 154 -4.25 -18.21 -6.27
N ILE A 155 -5.02 -19.28 -6.12
CA ILE A 155 -5.78 -19.56 -4.91
C ILE A 155 -4.89 -20.34 -3.96
N LEU A 156 -4.68 -19.77 -2.77
CA LEU A 156 -3.84 -20.29 -1.72
C LEU A 156 -4.68 -20.70 -0.51
N PHE A 157 -4.22 -21.72 0.20
CA PHE A 157 -4.69 -22.10 1.52
C PHE A 157 -3.67 -21.67 2.58
N GLN A 158 -4.05 -21.83 3.85
CA GLN A 158 -3.18 -21.49 4.97
C GLN A 158 -1.83 -22.22 4.93
N GLN A 159 -1.79 -23.46 4.42
CA GLN A 159 -0.57 -24.25 4.30
C GLN A 159 0.40 -23.65 3.27
N ASP A 160 -0.12 -23.19 2.13
CA ASP A 160 0.68 -22.52 1.09
C ASP A 160 1.26 -21.19 1.60
N CYS A 161 0.46 -20.45 2.39
CA CYS A 161 0.94 -19.23 3.06
C CYS A 161 2.09 -19.53 4.04
N ALA A 162 1.98 -20.62 4.81
CA ALA A 162 3.04 -21.05 5.73
C ALA A 162 4.31 -21.52 4.98
N GLU A 163 4.17 -22.14 3.82
CA GLU A 163 5.31 -22.50 2.97
C GLU A 163 6.02 -21.28 2.41
N ARG A 164 5.28 -20.31 1.86
CA ARG A 164 5.84 -19.05 1.37
C ARG A 164 6.57 -18.27 2.46
N LEU A 165 6.01 -18.21 3.67
CA LEU A 165 6.67 -17.56 4.80
C LEU A 165 8.01 -18.24 5.16
N ARG A 166 8.07 -19.58 5.10
CA ARG A 166 9.32 -20.33 5.34
C ARG A 166 10.38 -20.08 4.27
N GLN A 167 9.99 -19.84 3.02
CA GLN A 167 10.93 -19.56 1.93
C GLN A 167 11.53 -18.15 2.00
N LEU A 168 10.82 -17.19 2.60
CA LEU A 168 11.25 -15.79 2.72
C LEU A 168 12.30 -15.57 3.80
N TYR A 169 12.30 -16.37 4.87
CA TYR A 169 13.15 -16.16 6.03
C TYR A 169 14.16 -17.30 6.21
N PRO A 170 15.45 -17.00 6.46
CA PRO A 170 16.47 -18.03 6.70
C PRO A 170 16.18 -18.92 7.92
N GLN A 171 15.42 -18.39 8.88
CA GLN A 171 14.95 -19.13 10.05
C GLN A 171 13.45 -19.41 9.90
N PRO A 172 12.98 -20.63 10.22
CA PRO A 172 11.58 -20.99 10.06
C PRO A 172 10.69 -20.15 10.98
N ILE A 173 9.98 -19.19 10.40
CA ILE A 173 8.94 -18.43 11.09
C ILE A 173 7.65 -19.26 11.08
N LYS A 174 7.08 -19.49 12.26
CA LYS A 174 5.77 -20.12 12.37
C LYS A 174 4.70 -19.14 11.87
N LEU A 175 3.81 -19.61 11.02
CA LEU A 175 2.66 -18.81 10.60
C LEU A 175 1.76 -18.53 11.81
N GLU A 176 1.59 -17.25 12.13
CA GLU A 176 0.72 -16.79 13.20
C GLU A 176 -0.61 -16.28 12.65
N PRO A 177 -1.75 -16.44 13.37
CA PRO A 177 -3.05 -15.97 12.91
C PRO A 177 -3.07 -14.48 12.50
N ARG A 178 -2.31 -13.64 13.23
CA ARG A 178 -2.16 -12.20 12.92
C ARG A 178 -1.56 -11.91 11.55
N PHE A 179 -0.77 -12.82 10.97
CA PHE A 179 -0.21 -12.64 9.62
C PHE A 179 -1.25 -12.83 8.51
N LEU A 180 -2.39 -13.47 8.83
CA LEU A 180 -3.51 -13.68 7.93
C LEU A 180 -4.75 -12.86 8.33
N ALA A 181 -4.60 -11.92 9.27
CA ALA A 181 -5.66 -10.99 9.64
C ALA A 181 -5.89 -9.97 8.52
N ALA A 182 -7.16 -9.55 8.39
CA ALA A 182 -7.51 -8.44 7.50
C ALA A 182 -6.80 -7.16 7.93
N VAL A 183 -6.33 -6.39 6.96
CA VAL A 183 -5.74 -5.07 7.19
C VAL A 183 -6.71 -3.96 6.79
N SER A 184 -6.63 -2.87 7.53
CA SER A 184 -7.42 -1.66 7.33
C SER A 184 -7.01 -0.92 6.05
N SER A 185 -7.89 -0.08 5.52
CA SER A 185 -7.61 0.79 4.36
C SER A 185 -6.38 1.67 4.61
N ARG A 186 -6.27 2.27 5.80
CA ARG A 186 -5.06 3.03 6.19
C ARG A 186 -3.80 2.20 6.20
N GLN A 187 -3.88 0.95 6.69
CA GLN A 187 -2.72 0.05 6.70
C GLN A 187 -2.28 -0.33 5.29
N ILE A 188 -3.23 -0.51 4.35
CA ILE A 188 -2.92 -0.75 2.93
C ILE A 188 -2.20 0.46 2.34
N LEU A 189 -2.76 1.66 2.49
CA LEU A 189 -2.17 2.91 1.98
C LEU A 189 -0.78 3.16 2.56
N ALA A 190 -0.60 2.98 3.87
CA ALA A 190 0.70 3.14 4.51
C ALA A 190 1.71 2.14 3.96
N ARG A 191 1.33 0.87 3.73
CA ARG A 191 2.23 -0.13 3.15
C ARG A 191 2.61 0.19 1.70
N MET A 192 1.70 0.76 0.91
CA MET A 192 2.03 1.26 -0.44
C MET A 192 3.04 2.41 -0.37
N LEU A 193 2.83 3.37 0.53
CA LEU A 193 3.77 4.47 0.77
C LEU A 193 5.11 3.96 1.30
N THR A 194 5.15 2.98 2.21
CA THR A 194 6.40 2.37 2.69
C THR A 194 7.21 1.72 1.56
N ASN A 195 6.56 1.11 0.58
CA ASN A 195 7.25 0.59 -0.61
C ASN A 195 7.94 1.72 -1.40
N LEU A 196 7.22 2.84 -1.63
CA LEU A 196 7.80 4.03 -2.27
C LEU A 196 8.95 4.61 -1.45
N LYS A 197 8.81 4.71 -0.12
CA LYS A 197 9.85 5.17 0.81
C LYS A 197 11.13 4.36 0.62
N TYR A 198 11.02 3.03 0.64
CA TYR A 198 12.16 2.13 0.43
C TYR A 198 12.83 2.34 -0.94
N ILE A 199 12.03 2.42 -2.01
CA ILE A 199 12.55 2.63 -3.36
C ILE A 199 13.28 3.97 -3.46
N TYR A 200 12.70 5.06 -2.94
CA TYR A 200 13.29 6.39 -2.99
C TYR A 200 14.52 6.54 -2.09
N LEU A 201 14.54 5.89 -0.93
CA LEU A 201 15.73 5.82 -0.06
C LEU A 201 16.91 5.17 -0.79
N ASN A 202 16.69 4.01 -1.42
CA ASN A 202 17.73 3.32 -2.18
C ASN A 202 18.24 4.14 -3.37
N ARG A 203 17.37 4.96 -3.98
CA ARG A 203 17.71 5.90 -5.05
C ARG A 203 18.25 7.25 -4.54
N LYS A 204 18.37 7.43 -3.22
CA LYS A 204 18.79 8.68 -2.56
C LYS A 204 17.95 9.91 -2.95
N GLN A 205 16.67 9.71 -3.27
CA GLN A 205 15.74 10.77 -3.65
C GLN A 205 15.07 11.36 -2.39
N TYR A 206 15.87 12.02 -1.54
CA TYR A 206 15.47 12.44 -0.20
C TYR A 206 14.22 13.32 -0.16
N SER A 207 14.04 14.26 -1.09
CA SER A 207 12.81 15.07 -1.15
C SER A 207 11.55 14.23 -1.35
N LYS A 208 11.63 13.14 -2.11
CA LYS A 208 10.51 12.20 -2.30
C LYS A 208 10.34 11.26 -1.11
N VAL A 209 11.42 10.91 -0.43
CA VAL A 209 11.33 10.18 0.84
C VAL A 209 10.56 11.02 1.86
N LEU A 210 10.88 12.30 1.99
CA LEU A 210 10.20 13.23 2.88
C LEU A 210 8.70 13.31 2.59
N ALA A 211 8.35 13.50 1.30
CA ALA A 211 6.97 13.50 0.81
C ALA A 211 6.18 12.25 1.25
N VAL A 212 6.79 11.09 1.06
CA VAL A 212 6.15 9.81 1.39
C VAL A 212 6.03 9.62 2.90
N ILE A 213 7.04 10.00 3.68
CA ILE A 213 6.97 9.95 5.15
C ILE A 213 5.86 10.88 5.66
N ASP A 214 5.74 12.09 5.10
CA ASP A 214 4.62 13.00 5.42
C ASP A 214 3.27 12.32 5.16
N GLY A 215 3.11 11.65 4.01
CA GLY A 215 1.91 10.86 3.70
C GLY A 215 1.63 9.74 4.70
N ILE A 216 2.65 9.02 5.17
CA ILE A 216 2.50 7.99 6.20
C ILE A 216 2.08 8.61 7.53
N LEU A 217 2.66 9.75 7.90
CA LEU A 217 2.31 10.48 9.13
C LEU A 217 0.91 11.12 9.05
N MET A 218 0.37 11.39 7.85
CA MET A 218 -1.05 11.76 7.72
C MET A 218 -1.99 10.60 8.08
N LEU A 219 -1.57 9.35 7.83
CA LEU A 219 -2.33 8.14 8.19
C LEU A 219 -2.14 7.76 9.66
N PHE A 220 -0.91 7.91 10.17
CA PHE A 220 -0.49 7.54 11.52
C PHE A 220 0.40 8.65 12.13
N PRO A 221 -0.19 9.72 12.68
CA PRO A 221 0.55 10.91 13.14
C PRO A 221 1.62 10.61 14.20
N ASP A 222 1.34 9.64 15.07
CA ASP A 222 2.19 9.31 16.20
C ASP A 222 3.07 8.07 15.91
N HIS A 223 3.41 7.80 14.64
CA HIS A 223 4.25 6.65 14.30
C HIS A 223 5.73 6.93 14.62
N PRO A 224 6.32 6.36 15.68
CA PRO A 224 7.60 6.85 16.21
C PRO A 224 8.75 6.72 15.22
N ASN A 225 8.82 5.60 14.49
CA ASN A 225 9.90 5.38 13.52
C ASN A 225 9.80 6.34 12.33
N GLU A 226 8.60 6.78 11.95
CA GLU A 226 8.42 7.68 10.81
C GLU A 226 8.75 9.12 11.21
N LEU A 227 8.40 9.52 12.44
CA LEU A 227 8.84 10.78 13.05
C LEU A 227 10.37 10.84 13.15
N ARG A 228 11.00 9.79 13.68
CA ARG A 228 12.46 9.68 13.74
C ARG A 228 13.08 9.81 12.36
N ASP A 229 12.63 9.03 11.39
CA ASP A 229 13.20 9.01 10.04
C ASP A 229 13.02 10.38 9.35
N ARG A 230 11.88 11.06 9.55
CA ARG A 230 11.65 12.41 9.04
C ARG A 230 12.58 13.44 9.69
N GLY A 231 12.73 13.37 11.01
CA GLY A 231 13.62 14.24 11.77
C GLY A 231 15.09 14.09 11.36
N LEU A 232 15.55 12.85 11.17
CA LEU A 232 16.89 12.57 10.63
C LEU A 232 17.05 13.09 9.20
N LEU A 233 16.02 12.98 8.37
CA LEU A 233 16.05 13.51 7.01
C LEU A 233 16.09 15.04 6.99
N TYR A 234 15.34 15.70 7.89
CA TYR A 234 15.42 17.15 8.07
C TYR A 234 16.80 17.59 8.53
N TYR A 235 17.46 16.83 9.42
CA TYR A 235 18.83 17.07 9.84
C TYR A 235 19.79 17.06 8.64
N GLU A 236 19.72 16.02 7.80
CA GLU A 236 20.56 15.89 6.60
C GLU A 236 20.30 16.97 5.54
N LEU A 237 19.12 17.59 5.57
CA LEU A 237 18.71 18.67 4.65
C LEU A 237 18.89 20.08 5.27
N ASP A 238 19.62 20.20 6.38
CA ASP A 238 19.86 21.43 7.13
C ASP A 238 18.59 22.18 7.59
N GLN A 239 17.47 21.46 7.74
CA GLN A 239 16.20 21.99 8.28
C GLN A 239 16.14 21.75 9.79
N TRP A 240 17.07 22.35 10.52
CA TRP A 240 17.34 22.04 11.93
C TRP A 240 16.14 22.27 12.85
N ASP A 241 15.36 23.34 12.64
CA ASP A 241 14.14 23.60 13.45
C ASP A 241 13.14 22.44 13.35
N LYS A 242 12.92 21.91 12.15
CA LYS A 242 12.01 20.78 11.93
C LYS A 242 12.60 19.47 12.43
N ALA A 243 13.90 19.28 12.25
CA ALA A 243 14.62 18.13 12.79
C ALA A 243 14.48 18.06 14.32
N CYS A 244 14.68 19.20 15.00
CA CYS A 244 14.49 19.31 16.45
C CYS A 244 13.08 18.89 16.87
N LEU A 245 12.04 19.45 16.24
CA LEU A 245 10.66 19.14 16.57
C LEU A 245 10.35 17.64 16.48
N ASP A 246 10.68 16.99 15.36
CA ASP A 246 10.37 15.57 15.16
C ASP A 246 11.21 14.66 16.06
N LEU A 247 12.50 14.93 16.21
CA LEU A 247 13.42 14.10 17.01
C LEU A 247 13.15 14.23 18.52
N GLU A 248 12.79 15.41 19.00
CA GLU A 248 12.35 15.61 20.39
C GLU A 248 11.05 14.88 20.67
N TYR A 249 10.08 14.97 19.74
CA TYR A 249 8.82 14.26 19.89
C TYR A 249 9.02 12.74 19.89
N TYR A 250 9.87 12.22 18.99
CA TYR A 250 10.29 10.82 19.00
C TYR A 250 10.88 10.38 20.35
N LEU A 251 11.82 11.15 20.90
CA LEU A 251 12.44 10.85 22.20
C LEU A 251 11.45 10.96 23.37
N ALA A 252 10.45 11.83 23.28
CA ALA A 252 9.39 11.91 24.27
C ALA A 252 8.52 10.64 24.27
N MET A 253 8.26 10.06 23.10
CA MET A 253 7.50 8.82 22.96
C MET A 253 8.31 7.58 23.37
N LEU A 254 9.58 7.51 22.95
CA LEU A 254 10.47 6.36 23.15
C LEU A 254 11.81 6.79 23.77
N PRO A 255 11.83 7.19 25.05
CA PRO A 255 13.02 7.75 25.68
C PRO A 255 14.19 6.75 25.83
N ASN A 256 13.89 5.45 25.77
CA ASN A 256 14.85 4.36 25.94
C ASN A 256 15.01 3.53 24.66
N ALA A 257 14.71 4.09 23.49
CA ALA A 257 15.01 3.44 22.22
C ALA A 257 16.52 3.19 22.07
N GLU A 258 16.91 2.16 21.31
CA GLU A 258 18.31 1.75 21.13
C GLU A 258 19.19 2.88 20.56
N ASP A 259 18.61 3.73 19.72
CA ASP A 259 19.26 4.88 19.08
C ASP A 259 19.07 6.20 19.85
N ALA A 260 18.40 6.20 21.01
CA ALA A 260 18.03 7.43 21.72
C ALA A 260 19.23 8.32 22.08
N ASP A 261 20.34 7.73 22.52
CA ASP A 261 21.55 8.49 22.87
C ASP A 261 22.20 9.15 21.64
N MET A 262 22.16 8.47 20.49
CA MET A 262 22.62 9.03 19.22
C MET A 262 21.74 10.22 18.79
N ILE A 263 20.42 10.10 18.92
CA ILE A 263 19.49 11.20 18.63
C ILE A 263 19.72 12.39 19.56
N ARG A 264 19.94 12.18 20.86
CA ARG A 264 20.29 13.26 21.81
C ARG A 264 21.57 13.98 21.42
N LEU A 265 22.58 13.24 20.96
CA LEU A 265 23.85 13.82 20.49
C LEU A 265 23.66 14.65 19.21
N LEU A 266 22.78 14.22 18.29
CA LEU A 266 22.44 15.01 17.10
C LEU A 266 21.73 16.31 17.49
N LEU A 267 20.71 16.24 18.36
CA LEU A 267 19.99 17.41 18.86
C LEU A 267 20.92 18.43 19.53
N ALA A 268 21.92 17.98 20.28
CA ALA A 268 22.88 18.87 20.93
C ALA A 268 23.80 19.62 19.95
N LYS A 269 23.92 19.18 18.69
CA LYS A 269 24.77 19.84 17.67
C LYS A 269 24.04 20.91 16.86
N ILE A 270 22.72 20.82 16.76
CA ILE A 270 21.87 21.68 15.92
C ILE A 270 21.03 22.67 16.72
N ARG A 271 21.14 22.62 18.05
CA ARG A 271 20.66 23.65 18.98
C ARG A 271 21.75 24.69 19.17
#